data_AF-U6MWI2-F1
#
_entry.id   AF-U6MWI2-F1
#
_cell.length_a   1.000
_cell.length_b   1.000
_cell.length_c   1.000
_cell.angle_alpha   90.00
_cell.angle_beta   90.00
_cell.angle_gamma   90.00
#
_symmetry.space_group_name_H-M   'P 1'
#
loop_
_entity.id
_entity.type
_entity.pdbx_description
1 polymer ?
#
loop_
_entity_poly.entity_id
_entity_poly.type
_entity_poly.pdbx_seq_one_letter_code
_entity_poly.pdbx_strand_id
1 'polypeptide(L)'
;MYTEAPAGATAAEFELGLLGIDSRLPLAASAAAAAAAAAAAAAAAAAAAAAAAAAALAARIPCVCPACPRRLLLLLLQQQQQQQRRAHCGCVASLRRVCVAFAAAAAAAAAAAAAADAQGLMTGEASPYPPVPSSAAHLAEQVESGGARLEETLLRLNCKSSTLFFAAALSVFAGGLLAALCSLAGFDLPSLVVSIFLVLFGFFLMLIDVPGSPRWAGRHRTLIRRHFRFLTRLTFKSLFLIFLGCLLSCCLSAAGLPSALRSSSSSSSSSGLRAAAAALLGLWVAAAGAAGLLIGARKSLRLERLRRALLASSKGRWPAAAGAAAAAAAAAAAAEPFRQYALTDPAHGLQLEEFNRLAADATAGQIQFDITDLGVVFNALDEHQKSAINEREFTEWLAGPLR
;
A
#
# COMPACT_ATOMS: atom_id res chain seq x y z
N MET A 1 -52.24 -17.40 42.73
CA MET A 1 -51.75 -16.35 43.63
C MET A 1 -50.92 -15.39 42.82
N TYR A 2 -51.52 -14.25 42.51
CA TYR A 2 -50.87 -13.08 41.93
C TYR A 2 -50.26 -12.28 43.09
N THR A 3 -48.99 -11.89 42.98
CA THR A 3 -48.47 -10.75 43.73
C THR A 3 -47.53 -9.93 42.85
N GLU A 4 -47.78 -8.63 42.91
CA GLU A 4 -47.33 -7.53 42.09
C GLU A 4 -45.82 -7.27 42.16
N ALA A 5 -45.27 -6.72 41.06
CA ALA A 5 -43.96 -6.07 41.03
C ALA A 5 -44.18 -4.55 40.92
N PRO A 6 -43.49 -3.71 41.71
CA PRO A 6 -43.66 -2.27 41.63
C PRO A 6 -42.83 -1.65 40.51
N ALA A 7 -43.46 -0.71 39.82
CA ALA A 7 -42.86 0.24 38.90
C ALA A 7 -42.08 1.33 39.65
N GLY A 8 -41.00 1.85 39.04
CA GLY A 8 -40.49 3.19 39.32
C GLY A 8 -38.99 3.29 39.56
N ALA A 9 -38.20 3.36 38.49
CA ALA A 9 -36.92 4.07 38.50
C ALA A 9 -36.60 4.56 37.08
N THR A 10 -36.68 5.86 36.90
CA THR A 10 -36.42 6.60 35.66
C THR A 10 -34.95 6.51 35.25
N ALA A 11 -34.68 5.75 34.19
CA ALA A 11 -33.37 5.62 33.54
C ALA A 11 -33.12 6.76 32.53
N ALA A 12 -32.97 8.00 33.02
CA ALA A 12 -32.80 9.17 32.13
C ALA A 12 -31.61 10.10 32.43
N GLU A 13 -30.76 9.86 33.44
CA GLU A 13 -29.71 10.83 33.81
C GLU A 13 -28.29 10.28 34.02
N PHE A 14 -27.95 9.10 33.48
CA PHE A 14 -26.61 8.51 33.71
C PHE A 14 -25.82 8.11 32.45
N GLU A 15 -26.05 8.79 31.32
CA GLU A 15 -25.38 8.51 30.02
C GLU A 15 -24.93 9.80 29.30
N LEU A 16 -24.50 10.84 30.04
CA LEU A 16 -23.97 12.08 29.44
C LEU A 16 -22.63 12.55 30.02
N GLY A 17 -21.96 11.72 30.82
CA GLY A 17 -20.71 12.07 31.50
C GLY A 17 -19.42 11.46 30.94
N LEU A 18 -19.47 10.60 29.91
CA LEU A 18 -18.32 9.75 29.57
C LEU A 18 -17.89 9.72 28.09
N LEU A 19 -18.33 10.69 27.30
CA LEU A 19 -17.80 10.91 25.95
C LEU A 19 -17.17 12.29 25.87
N GLY A 20 -15.97 12.41 26.44
CA GLY A 20 -14.98 13.41 26.03
C GLY A 20 -14.50 13.12 24.60
N ILE A 21 -15.40 13.23 23.63
CA ILE A 21 -15.08 13.15 22.21
C ILE A 21 -14.56 14.53 21.81
N ASP A 22 -13.25 14.60 21.61
CA ASP A 22 -12.55 15.71 20.97
C ASP A 22 -13.21 16.04 19.62
N SER A 23 -13.96 17.14 19.58
CA SER A 23 -14.71 17.65 18.41
C SER A 23 -13.81 18.18 17.28
N ARG A 24 -12.48 17.99 17.37
CA ARG A 24 -11.50 18.39 16.34
C ARG A 24 -11.17 17.32 15.31
N LEU A 25 -11.58 16.06 15.52
CA LEU A 25 -11.31 14.94 14.62
C LEU A 25 -12.12 14.87 13.29
N PRO A 26 -13.38 15.36 13.17
CA PRO A 26 -14.11 15.26 11.89
C PRO A 26 -13.57 16.20 10.79
N LEU A 27 -12.72 17.18 11.14
CA LEU A 27 -12.08 18.09 10.18
C LEU A 27 -10.95 17.43 9.39
N ALA A 28 -10.21 16.48 9.97
CA ALA A 28 -9.12 15.79 9.25
C ALA A 28 -9.66 14.75 8.25
N ALA A 29 -10.73 14.04 8.61
CA ALA A 29 -11.37 13.07 7.73
C ALA A 29 -12.11 13.73 6.56
N SER A 30 -12.77 14.87 6.80
CA SER A 30 -13.39 15.67 5.73
C SER A 30 -12.34 16.32 4.82
N ALA A 31 -11.20 16.75 5.35
CA ALA A 31 -10.08 17.24 4.55
C ALA A 31 -9.45 16.14 3.68
N ALA A 32 -9.34 14.90 4.17
CA ALA A 32 -8.85 13.77 3.38
C ALA A 32 -9.85 13.35 2.28
N ALA A 33 -11.16 13.35 2.57
CA ALA A 33 -12.20 13.09 1.58
C ALA A 33 -12.30 14.22 0.54
N ALA A 34 -12.17 15.48 0.96
CA ALA A 34 -12.08 16.63 0.07
C ALA A 34 -10.79 16.61 -0.76
N ALA A 35 -9.66 16.17 -0.19
CA ALA A 35 -8.41 15.99 -0.93
C ALA A 35 -8.50 14.82 -1.92
N ALA A 36 -9.21 13.74 -1.59
CA ALA A 36 -9.46 12.62 -2.50
C ALA A 36 -10.41 13.02 -3.64
N ALA A 37 -11.48 13.78 -3.34
CA ALA A 37 -12.38 14.33 -4.34
C ALA A 37 -11.68 15.38 -5.22
N ALA A 38 -10.86 16.24 -4.63
CA ALA A 38 -10.02 17.21 -5.34
C ALA A 38 -8.93 16.52 -6.17
N ALA A 39 -8.35 15.43 -5.69
CA ALA A 39 -7.38 14.62 -6.42
C ALA A 39 -8.04 13.85 -7.57
N ALA A 40 -9.26 13.33 -7.38
CA ALA A 40 -10.05 12.71 -8.44
C ALA A 40 -10.48 13.73 -9.49
N ALA A 41 -10.91 14.92 -9.07
CA ALA A 41 -11.21 16.04 -9.96
C ALA A 41 -9.94 16.55 -10.68
N ALA A 42 -8.80 16.61 -9.99
CA ALA A 42 -7.51 16.97 -10.58
C ALA A 42 -6.99 15.89 -11.54
N ALA A 43 -7.24 14.61 -11.25
CA ALA A 43 -6.90 13.49 -12.15
C ALA A 43 -7.81 13.49 -13.39
N ALA A 44 -9.11 13.78 -13.23
CA ALA A 44 -10.04 13.95 -14.35
C ALA A 44 -9.68 15.18 -15.18
N ALA A 45 -9.32 16.29 -14.55
CA ALA A 45 -8.84 17.49 -15.22
C ALA A 45 -7.49 17.27 -15.90
N ALA A 46 -6.58 16.49 -15.31
CA ALA A 46 -5.30 16.11 -15.90
C ALA A 46 -5.50 15.16 -17.09
N ALA A 47 -6.44 14.22 -17.01
CA ALA A 47 -6.78 13.33 -18.12
C ALA A 47 -7.42 14.11 -19.28
N ALA A 48 -8.33 15.04 -18.99
CA ALA A 48 -8.91 15.94 -19.98
C ALA A 48 -7.85 16.88 -20.60
N ALA A 49 -6.93 17.40 -19.78
CA ALA A 49 -5.82 18.22 -20.25
C ALA A 49 -4.82 17.41 -21.08
N ALA A 50 -4.57 16.14 -20.75
CA ALA A 50 -3.73 15.25 -21.54
C ALA A 50 -4.37 14.90 -22.89
N ALA A 51 -5.68 14.66 -22.93
CA ALA A 51 -6.43 14.44 -24.18
C ALA A 51 -6.42 15.71 -25.05
N ALA A 52 -6.62 16.89 -24.46
CA ALA A 52 -6.55 18.16 -25.16
C ALA A 52 -5.13 18.48 -25.66
N ALA A 53 -4.10 18.17 -24.88
CA ALA A 53 -2.70 18.34 -25.27
C ALA A 53 -2.31 17.37 -26.41
N ALA A 54 -2.79 16.13 -26.40
CA ALA A 54 -2.58 15.17 -27.48
C ALA A 54 -3.25 15.64 -28.79
N ALA A 55 -4.48 16.15 -28.71
CA ALA A 55 -5.18 16.73 -29.86
C ALA A 55 -4.49 18.00 -30.40
N ALA A 56 -3.98 18.87 -29.51
CA ALA A 56 -3.26 20.07 -29.89
C ALA A 56 -1.87 19.78 -30.48
N LEU A 57 -1.20 18.71 -30.04
CA LEU A 57 0.08 18.25 -30.59
C LEU A 57 -0.11 17.66 -32.01
N ALA A 58 -1.18 16.90 -32.22
CA ALA A 58 -1.54 16.38 -33.55
C ALA A 58 -1.83 17.52 -34.56
N ALA A 59 -2.38 18.64 -34.10
CA ALA A 59 -2.67 19.81 -34.94
C ALA A 59 -1.45 20.71 -35.23
N ARG A 60 -0.29 20.48 -34.58
CA ARG A 60 0.84 21.42 -34.58
C ARG A 60 2.15 20.85 -35.09
N ILE A 61 2.17 19.72 -35.80
CA ILE A 61 3.36 19.29 -36.56
C ILE A 61 3.61 20.36 -37.64
N PRO A 62 4.59 21.27 -37.50
CA PRO A 62 4.83 22.30 -38.48
C PRO A 62 5.68 21.69 -39.59
N CYS A 63 5.34 21.96 -40.85
CA CYS A 63 6.20 21.70 -41.99
C CYS A 63 7.52 22.45 -41.77
N VAL A 64 8.61 21.73 -41.46
CA VAL A 64 9.92 22.32 -41.15
C VAL A 64 10.56 22.83 -42.44
N CYS A 65 10.86 24.13 -42.48
CA CYS A 65 11.59 24.77 -43.57
C CYS A 65 13.12 24.53 -43.44
N PRO A 66 13.83 24.09 -44.49
CA PRO A 66 15.20 23.54 -44.39
C PRO A 66 16.37 24.55 -44.34
N ALA A 67 16.13 25.87 -44.21
CA ALA A 67 17.12 26.85 -44.65
C ALA A 67 18.12 27.42 -43.61
N CYS A 68 18.16 27.00 -42.34
CA CYS A 68 19.14 27.61 -41.40
C CYS A 68 19.55 26.73 -40.19
N PRO A 69 20.45 25.73 -40.36
CA PRO A 69 20.75 24.76 -39.29
C PRO A 69 21.77 25.22 -38.24
N ARG A 70 22.72 26.12 -38.56
CA ARG A 70 23.91 26.34 -37.70
C ARG A 70 23.69 27.25 -36.48
N ARG A 71 22.97 28.36 -36.64
CA ARG A 71 22.70 29.29 -35.52
C ARG A 71 21.65 28.73 -34.55
N LEU A 72 20.68 27.98 -35.06
CA LEU A 72 19.68 27.30 -34.24
C LEU A 72 20.33 26.25 -33.34
N LEU A 73 21.29 25.48 -33.87
CA LEU A 73 21.98 24.42 -33.14
C LEU A 73 22.83 24.96 -31.99
N LEU A 74 23.50 26.10 -32.18
CA LEU A 74 24.26 26.76 -31.11
C LEU A 74 23.37 27.34 -30.02
N LEU A 75 22.23 27.95 -30.37
CA LEU A 75 21.27 28.45 -29.39
C LEU A 75 20.58 27.32 -28.62
N LEU A 76 20.26 26.21 -29.29
CA LEU A 76 19.71 25.01 -28.64
C LEU A 76 20.73 24.37 -27.69
N LEU A 77 22.01 24.27 -28.07
CA LEU A 77 23.06 23.76 -27.18
C LEU A 77 23.26 24.66 -25.96
N GLN A 78 23.29 25.98 -26.13
CA GLN A 78 23.47 26.91 -25.01
C GLN A 78 22.25 26.90 -24.07
N GLN A 79 21.04 26.81 -24.62
CA GLN A 79 19.81 26.68 -23.85
C GLN A 79 19.76 25.34 -23.08
N GLN A 80 20.19 24.25 -23.71
CA GLN A 80 20.27 22.93 -23.07
C GLN A 80 21.27 22.95 -21.91
N GLN A 81 22.43 23.58 -22.07
CA GLN A 81 23.45 23.68 -21.03
C GLN A 81 22.98 24.50 -19.81
N GLN A 82 22.21 25.58 -20.04
CA GLN A 82 21.64 26.39 -18.97
C GLN A 82 20.47 25.67 -18.26
N GLN A 83 19.67 24.89 -18.98
CA GLN A 83 18.61 24.07 -18.40
C GLN A 83 19.19 22.94 -17.54
N GLN A 84 20.27 22.28 -17.97
CA GLN A 84 20.95 21.25 -17.18
C GLN A 84 21.48 21.80 -15.84
N ARG A 85 22.08 23.00 -15.82
CA ARG A 85 22.57 23.61 -14.56
C ARG A 85 21.43 23.98 -13.58
N ARG A 86 20.30 24.46 -14.09
CA ARG A 86 19.14 24.83 -13.24
C ARG A 86 18.36 23.62 -12.74
N ALA A 87 18.23 22.58 -13.58
CA ALA A 87 17.61 21.31 -13.20
C ALA A 87 18.42 20.62 -12.10
N HIS A 88 19.76 20.60 -12.19
CA HIS A 88 20.60 19.99 -11.16
C HIS A 88 20.48 20.66 -9.78
N CYS A 89 20.49 22.00 -9.69
CA CYS A 89 20.45 22.66 -8.37
C CYS A 89 19.06 22.63 -7.69
N GLY A 90 17.98 22.83 -8.46
CA GLY A 90 16.62 22.83 -7.91
C GLY A 90 16.09 21.43 -7.62
N CYS A 91 16.36 20.47 -8.50
CA CYS A 91 15.94 19.10 -8.32
C CYS A 91 16.68 18.47 -7.13
N VAL A 92 17.99 18.61 -7.00
CA VAL A 92 18.76 18.03 -5.87
C VAL A 92 18.29 18.56 -4.51
N ALA A 93 17.96 19.85 -4.38
CA ALA A 93 17.49 20.41 -3.11
C ALA A 93 16.07 19.92 -2.74
N SER A 94 15.15 19.84 -3.70
CA SER A 94 13.80 19.33 -3.48
C SER A 94 13.78 17.81 -3.29
N LEU A 95 14.56 17.06 -4.08
CA LEU A 95 14.79 15.63 -3.90
C LEU A 95 15.38 15.37 -2.52
N ARG A 96 16.36 16.16 -2.07
CA ARG A 96 16.96 15.95 -0.75
C ARG A 96 15.95 16.20 0.38
N ARG A 97 15.06 17.20 0.29
CA ARG A 97 14.02 17.42 1.33
C ARG A 97 12.93 16.35 1.30
N VAL A 98 12.43 16.00 0.12
CA VAL A 98 11.39 14.98 -0.04
C VAL A 98 11.96 13.60 0.29
N CYS A 99 13.14 13.24 -0.20
CA CYS A 99 13.83 12.00 0.16
C CYS A 99 14.26 11.97 1.61
N VAL A 100 14.60 13.09 2.27
CA VAL A 100 14.89 13.08 3.73
C VAL A 100 13.61 12.93 4.54
N ALA A 101 12.52 13.64 4.21
CA ALA A 101 11.24 13.45 4.87
C ALA A 101 10.68 12.04 4.65
N PHE A 102 10.85 11.52 3.44
CA PHE A 102 10.40 10.21 3.04
C PHE A 102 11.29 9.09 3.56
N ALA A 103 12.63 9.26 3.55
CA ALA A 103 13.56 8.34 4.20
C ALA A 103 13.41 8.41 5.71
N ALA A 104 13.04 9.54 6.33
CA ALA A 104 12.71 9.59 7.75
C ALA A 104 11.42 8.82 8.05
N ALA A 105 10.37 8.96 7.22
CA ALA A 105 9.12 8.24 7.39
C ALA A 105 9.26 6.72 7.07
N ALA A 106 9.98 6.39 6.01
CA ALA A 106 10.26 5.02 5.59
C ALA A 106 11.31 4.36 6.50
N ALA A 107 12.31 5.08 7.00
CA ALA A 107 13.21 4.57 8.03
C ALA A 107 12.51 4.48 9.39
N ALA A 108 11.53 5.33 9.72
CA ALA A 108 10.70 5.12 10.90
C ALA A 108 9.85 3.85 10.76
N ALA A 109 9.25 3.61 9.59
CA ALA A 109 8.47 2.41 9.31
C ALA A 109 9.35 1.14 9.18
N ALA A 110 10.52 1.24 8.55
CA ALA A 110 11.48 0.16 8.39
C ALA A 110 12.29 -0.10 9.66
N ALA A 111 12.58 0.91 10.48
CA ALA A 111 13.11 0.72 11.83
C ALA A 111 12.04 0.11 12.74
N ALA A 112 10.75 0.44 12.58
CA ALA A 112 9.68 -0.27 13.28
C ALA A 112 9.59 -1.75 12.83
N ALA A 113 9.89 -2.07 11.58
CA ALA A 113 9.94 -3.44 11.07
C ALA A 113 11.25 -4.19 11.42
N ALA A 114 12.39 -3.51 11.44
CA ALA A 114 13.73 -4.08 11.70
C ALA A 114 14.07 -4.15 13.19
N ALA A 115 13.49 -3.27 14.03
CA ALA A 115 13.55 -3.40 15.49
C ALA A 115 12.80 -4.64 16.00
N ALA A 116 12.02 -5.32 15.15
CA ALA A 116 11.46 -6.63 15.46
C ALA A 116 12.49 -7.78 15.38
N ASP A 117 13.66 -7.58 14.75
CA ASP A 117 14.62 -8.66 14.47
C ASP A 117 15.96 -8.57 15.24
N ALA A 118 16.32 -7.43 15.83
CA ALA A 118 17.65 -7.22 16.39
C ALA A 118 17.62 -6.61 17.79
N GLN A 119 17.40 -7.42 18.84
CA GLN A 119 17.97 -7.19 20.19
C GLN A 119 17.53 -8.30 21.16
N GLY A 120 18.33 -9.36 21.23
CA GLY A 120 18.32 -10.31 22.34
C GLY A 120 19.53 -10.07 23.23
N LEU A 121 19.33 -9.64 24.47
CA LEU A 121 20.18 -10.01 25.60
C LEU A 121 19.54 -9.59 26.94
N MET A 122 19.52 -10.55 27.88
CA MET A 122 19.21 -10.44 29.32
C MET A 122 17.71 -10.21 29.62
N THR A 123 16.95 -11.15 30.19
CA THR A 123 17.03 -11.71 31.55
C THR A 123 15.91 -12.75 31.68
N GLY A 124 16.13 -13.81 32.47
CA GLY A 124 15.30 -15.00 32.51
C GLY A 124 14.07 -14.96 33.43
N GLU A 125 13.02 -15.66 32.99
CA GLU A 125 12.33 -16.74 33.71
C GLU A 125 11.41 -17.47 32.70
N ALA A 126 11.25 -18.78 32.85
CA ALA A 126 11.01 -19.75 31.77
C ALA A 126 9.59 -19.74 31.16
N SER A 127 9.33 -18.82 30.22
CA SER A 127 8.43 -19.11 29.10
C SER A 127 9.27 -19.70 27.95
N PRO A 128 8.86 -20.80 27.28
CA PRO A 128 9.57 -21.33 26.11
C PRO A 128 9.65 -20.35 24.93
N TYR A 129 8.96 -19.22 25.01
CA TYR A 129 9.02 -18.12 24.06
C TYR A 129 9.82 -16.96 24.64
N PRO A 130 10.73 -16.35 23.88
CA PRO A 130 11.47 -15.19 24.34
C PRO A 130 10.49 -14.06 24.70
N PRO A 131 10.66 -13.38 25.86
CA PRO A 131 9.84 -12.23 26.21
C PRO A 131 10.04 -11.12 25.16
N VAL A 132 8.94 -10.67 24.56
CA VAL A 132 8.97 -9.52 23.65
C VAL A 132 9.31 -8.28 24.48
N PRO A 133 10.31 -7.46 24.11
CA PRO A 133 10.58 -6.22 24.82
C PRO A 133 9.33 -5.34 24.81
N SER A 134 9.01 -4.76 25.97
CA SER A 134 7.79 -3.95 26.18
C SER A 134 7.61 -2.83 25.15
N SER A 135 8.71 -2.29 24.60
CA SER A 135 8.68 -1.29 23.54
C SER A 135 8.15 -1.81 22.19
N ALA A 136 8.53 -3.02 21.78
CA ALA A 136 8.09 -3.62 20.51
C ALA A 136 6.64 -4.08 20.59
N ALA A 137 6.22 -4.61 21.75
CA ALA A 137 4.81 -4.93 22.02
C ALA A 137 3.94 -3.68 21.90
N HIS A 138 4.38 -2.57 22.50
CA HIS A 138 3.66 -1.29 22.44
C HIS A 138 3.59 -0.73 21.01
N LEU A 139 4.67 -0.82 20.22
CA LEU A 139 4.64 -0.41 18.81
C LEU A 139 3.68 -1.28 17.98
N ALA A 140 3.67 -2.59 18.19
CA ALA A 140 2.76 -3.49 17.50
C ALA A 140 1.28 -3.16 17.82
N GLU A 141 0.97 -2.83 19.08
CA GLU A 141 -0.36 -2.37 19.51
C GLU A 141 -0.72 -1.01 18.89
N GLN A 142 0.23 -0.09 18.78
CA GLN A 142 0.01 1.20 18.11
C GLN A 142 -0.26 1.04 16.61
N VAL A 143 0.50 0.19 15.92
CA VAL A 143 0.30 -0.09 14.49
C VAL A 143 -1.05 -0.79 14.26
N GLU A 144 -1.40 -1.73 15.13
CA GLU A 144 -2.69 -2.42 15.04
C GLU A 144 -3.86 -1.48 15.30
N SER A 145 -3.82 -0.68 16.37
CA SER A 145 -4.88 0.29 16.68
C SER A 145 -5.00 1.38 15.63
N GLY A 146 -3.88 1.86 15.07
CA GLY A 146 -3.86 2.79 13.93
C GLY A 146 -4.48 2.19 12.68
N GLY A 147 -4.13 0.94 12.35
CA GLY A 147 -4.72 0.20 11.23
C GLY A 147 -6.23 -0.04 11.41
N ALA A 148 -6.68 -0.33 12.63
CA ALA A 148 -8.10 -0.51 12.95
C ALA A 148 -8.91 0.77 12.72
N ARG A 149 -8.42 1.90 13.22
CA ARG A 149 -9.06 3.21 13.01
C ARG A 149 -9.11 3.58 11.53
N LEU A 150 -8.06 3.25 10.78
CA LEU A 150 -8.00 3.54 9.35
C LEU A 150 -9.00 2.70 8.54
N GLU A 151 -9.12 1.40 8.84
CA GLU A 151 -10.15 0.55 8.22
C GLU A 151 -11.56 1.00 8.57
N GLU A 152 -11.81 1.34 9.84
CA GLU A 152 -13.11 1.86 10.27
C GLU A 152 -13.45 3.16 9.54
N THR A 153 -12.48 4.06 9.36
CA THR A 153 -12.67 5.30 8.61
C THR A 153 -12.96 5.01 7.13
N LEU A 154 -12.25 4.06 6.52
CA LEU A 154 -12.51 3.64 5.13
C LEU A 154 -13.90 3.03 4.96
N LEU A 155 -14.35 2.23 5.93
CA LEU A 155 -15.70 1.66 5.98
C LEU A 155 -16.77 2.75 6.11
N ARG A 156 -16.57 3.73 7.00
CA ARG A 156 -17.48 4.89 7.16
C ARG A 156 -17.57 5.74 5.89
N LEU A 157 -16.47 5.86 5.14
CA LEU A 157 -16.44 6.54 3.85
C LEU A 157 -16.99 5.68 2.69
N ASN A 158 -17.44 4.46 2.97
CA ASN A 158 -17.87 3.46 1.98
C ASN A 158 -16.83 3.24 0.86
N CYS A 159 -15.55 3.46 1.17
CA CYS A 159 -14.45 3.36 0.23
C CYS A 159 -13.76 2.02 0.43
N LYS A 160 -13.99 1.09 -0.50
CA LYS A 160 -13.27 -0.20 -0.52
C LYS A 160 -11.77 0.08 -0.68
N SER A 161 -10.92 -0.63 0.05
CA SER A 161 -9.46 -0.46 -0.05
C SER A 161 -8.95 -0.64 -1.49
N SER A 162 -9.57 -1.53 -2.26
CA SER A 162 -9.28 -1.73 -3.69
C SER A 162 -9.50 -0.47 -4.53
N THR A 163 -10.56 0.31 -4.28
CA THR A 163 -10.83 1.52 -5.07
C THR A 163 -9.82 2.63 -4.77
N LEU A 164 -9.36 2.72 -3.53
CA LEU A 164 -8.30 3.64 -3.12
C LEU A 164 -6.99 3.33 -3.86
N PHE A 165 -6.57 2.07 -3.88
CA PHE A 165 -5.36 1.68 -4.61
C PHE A 165 -5.50 1.86 -6.13
N PHE A 166 -6.67 1.54 -6.68
CA PHE A 166 -6.97 1.77 -8.09
C PHE A 166 -6.86 3.26 -8.45
N ALA A 167 -7.42 4.15 -7.64
CA ALA A 167 -7.32 5.59 -7.86
C ALA A 167 -5.87 6.10 -7.78
N ALA A 168 -5.09 5.59 -6.81
CA ALA A 168 -3.66 5.90 -6.72
C ALA A 168 -2.90 5.41 -7.96
N ALA A 169 -3.09 4.16 -8.38
CA ALA A 169 -2.46 3.60 -9.57
C ALA A 169 -2.84 4.34 -10.86
N LEU A 170 -4.12 4.72 -11.00
CA LEU A 170 -4.61 5.52 -12.12
C LEU A 170 -3.93 6.90 -12.16
N SER A 171 -3.75 7.54 -11.00
CA SER A 171 -3.05 8.83 -10.92
C SER A 171 -1.57 8.72 -11.26
N VAL A 172 -0.90 7.62 -10.90
CA VAL A 172 0.47 7.32 -11.33
C VAL A 172 0.54 7.10 -12.84
N PHE A 173 -0.38 6.33 -13.41
CA PHE A 173 -0.44 6.08 -14.84
C PHE A 173 -0.66 7.39 -15.63
N ALA A 174 -1.66 8.18 -15.25
CA ALA A 174 -1.97 9.44 -15.91
C ALA A 174 -0.84 10.47 -15.77
N GLY A 175 -0.28 10.61 -14.57
CA GLY A 175 0.85 11.51 -14.32
C GLY A 175 2.14 11.05 -15.02
N GLY A 176 2.39 9.75 -15.09
CA GLY A 176 3.50 9.16 -15.84
C GLY A 176 3.35 9.38 -17.35
N LEU A 177 2.13 9.26 -17.88
CA LEU A 177 1.85 9.51 -19.29
C LEU A 177 2.08 10.99 -19.63
N LEU A 178 1.61 11.89 -18.77
CA LEU A 178 1.86 13.32 -18.90
C LEU A 178 3.36 13.63 -18.87
N ALA A 179 4.11 13.05 -17.92
CA ALA A 179 5.56 13.21 -17.82
C ALA A 179 6.29 12.67 -19.07
N ALA A 180 5.85 11.53 -19.62
CA ALA A 180 6.40 10.94 -20.83
C ALA A 180 6.20 11.85 -22.04
N LEU A 181 4.99 12.40 -22.21
CA LEU A 181 4.69 13.35 -23.29
C LEU A 181 5.52 14.64 -23.17
N CYS A 182 5.69 15.16 -21.94
CA CYS A 182 6.54 16.33 -21.69
C CYS A 182 8.01 16.03 -21.99
N SER A 183 8.51 14.86 -21.59
CA SER A 183 9.90 14.44 -21.82
C SER A 183 10.18 14.21 -23.30
N LEU A 184 9.21 13.66 -24.05
CA LEU A 184 9.29 13.48 -25.50
C LEU A 184 9.32 14.83 -26.22
N ALA A 185 8.48 15.79 -25.78
CA ALA A 185 8.51 17.15 -26.32
C ALA A 185 9.81 17.90 -26.01
N GLY A 186 10.42 17.63 -24.85
CA GLY A 186 11.70 18.21 -24.43
C GLY A 186 12.95 17.47 -24.91
N PHE A 187 12.82 16.33 -25.59
CA PHE A 187 13.90 15.43 -25.98
C PHE A 187 14.85 15.03 -24.82
N ASP A 188 14.32 14.87 -23.60
CA ASP A 188 15.10 14.47 -22.42
C ASP A 188 15.01 12.95 -22.20
N LEU A 189 15.97 12.22 -22.78
CA LEU A 189 15.97 10.75 -22.81
C LEU A 189 15.99 10.09 -21.41
N PRO A 190 16.78 10.55 -20.43
CA PRO A 190 16.72 10.05 -19.05
C PRO A 190 15.33 10.17 -18.42
N SER A 191 14.70 11.35 -18.53
CA SER A 191 13.35 11.58 -17.98
C SER A 191 12.29 10.76 -18.72
N LEU A 192 12.48 10.52 -20.03
CA LEU A 192 11.62 9.66 -20.82
C LEU A 192 11.64 8.20 -20.31
N VAL A 193 12.82 7.65 -20.00
CA VAL A 193 12.95 6.28 -19.48
C VAL A 193 12.21 6.12 -18.15
N VAL A 194 12.37 7.08 -17.23
CA VAL A 194 11.68 7.04 -15.93
C VAL A 194 10.16 7.20 -16.10
N SER A 195 9.73 8.07 -17.03
CA SER A 195 8.31 8.25 -17.33
C SER A 195 7.69 7.00 -17.96
N ILE A 196 8.38 6.31 -18.86
CA ILE A 196 7.93 5.02 -19.43
C ILE A 196 7.80 3.98 -18.32
N PHE A 197 8.76 3.92 -17.39
CA PHE A 197 8.68 3.05 -16.22
C PHE A 197 7.43 3.35 -15.38
N LEU A 198 7.15 4.62 -15.07
CA LEU A 198 5.95 5.06 -14.36
C LEU A 198 4.66 4.64 -15.08
N VAL A 199 4.59 4.80 -16.40
CA VAL A 199 3.44 4.38 -17.23
C VAL A 199 3.24 2.87 -17.15
N LEU A 200 4.29 2.08 -17.37
CA LEU A 200 4.19 0.62 -17.37
C LEU A 200 3.75 0.09 -16.00
N PHE A 201 4.38 0.56 -14.93
CA PHE A 201 4.08 0.08 -13.58
C PHE A 201 2.77 0.65 -13.03
N GLY A 202 2.43 1.90 -13.36
CA GLY A 202 1.10 2.45 -13.07
C GLY A 202 -0.01 1.66 -13.76
N PHE A 203 0.22 1.24 -15.01
CA PHE A 203 -0.71 0.38 -15.74
C PHE A 203 -0.84 -1.02 -15.13
N PHE A 204 0.26 -1.66 -14.74
CA PHE A 204 0.21 -2.97 -14.07
C PHE A 204 -0.56 -2.90 -12.75
N LEU A 205 -0.29 -1.90 -11.91
CA LEU A 205 -1.03 -1.71 -10.66
C LEU A 205 -2.51 -1.43 -10.91
N MET A 206 -2.82 -0.60 -11.91
CA MET A 206 -4.20 -0.32 -12.30
C MET A 206 -4.93 -1.61 -12.67
N LEU A 207 -4.33 -2.51 -13.46
CA LEU A 207 -4.93 -3.79 -13.84
C LEU A 207 -5.16 -4.74 -12.65
N ILE A 208 -4.20 -4.79 -11.72
CA ILE A 208 -4.32 -5.59 -10.49
C ILE A 208 -5.49 -5.06 -9.65
N ASP A 209 -5.67 -3.73 -9.60
CA ASP A 209 -6.56 -3.07 -8.65
C ASP A 209 -7.94 -2.71 -9.19
N VAL A 210 -8.21 -2.97 -10.48
CA VAL A 210 -9.53 -2.71 -11.06
C VAL A 210 -10.62 -3.28 -10.13
N PRO A 211 -11.55 -2.45 -9.63
CA PRO A 211 -12.65 -2.96 -8.82
C PRO A 211 -13.52 -3.89 -9.67
N GLY A 212 -13.87 -5.05 -9.11
CA GLY A 212 -14.61 -6.10 -9.81
C GLY A 212 -13.73 -7.03 -10.63
N SER A 213 -14.37 -7.97 -11.32
CA SER A 213 -13.72 -9.00 -12.14
C SER A 213 -14.22 -8.91 -13.59
N PRO A 214 -13.96 -7.80 -14.31
CA PRO A 214 -14.36 -7.74 -15.70
C PRO A 214 -13.65 -8.87 -16.46
N ARG A 215 -14.40 -9.58 -17.32
CA ARG A 215 -13.96 -10.81 -17.99
C ARG A 215 -12.61 -10.66 -18.72
N TRP A 216 -12.35 -9.49 -19.30
CA TRP A 216 -11.10 -9.19 -20.00
C TRP A 216 -9.89 -9.06 -19.06
N ALA A 217 -10.06 -8.47 -17.87
CA ALA A 217 -8.95 -8.27 -16.93
C ALA A 217 -8.54 -9.56 -16.22
N GLY A 218 -9.44 -10.55 -16.12
CA GLY A 218 -9.19 -11.82 -15.46
C GLY A 218 -7.95 -12.54 -16.02
N ARG A 219 -7.83 -12.62 -17.35
CA ARG A 219 -6.69 -13.26 -18.02
C ARG A 219 -5.37 -12.56 -17.71
N HIS A 220 -5.36 -11.23 -17.78
CA HIS A 220 -4.16 -10.43 -17.52
C HIS A 220 -3.74 -10.47 -16.05
N ARG A 221 -4.70 -10.43 -15.11
CA ARG A 221 -4.41 -10.56 -13.68
C ARG A 221 -3.72 -11.87 -13.36
N THR A 222 -4.16 -12.99 -13.96
CA THR A 222 -3.52 -14.29 -13.73
C THR A 222 -2.09 -14.32 -14.26
N LEU A 223 -1.83 -13.74 -15.43
CA LEU A 223 -0.47 -13.61 -15.97
C LEU A 223 0.42 -12.73 -15.09
N ILE A 224 -0.07 -11.56 -14.67
CA ILE A 224 0.68 -10.64 -13.81
C ILE A 224 0.94 -11.30 -12.45
N ARG A 225 -0.05 -11.96 -11.86
CA ARG A 225 0.12 -12.68 -10.58
C ARG A 225 1.17 -13.79 -10.67
N ARG A 226 1.31 -14.44 -11.83
CA ARG A 226 2.30 -15.49 -12.08
C ARG A 226 3.73 -14.94 -12.20
N HIS A 227 3.91 -13.83 -12.92
CA HIS A 227 5.24 -13.26 -13.17
C HIS A 227 5.70 -12.27 -12.10
N PHE A 228 4.77 -11.54 -11.51
CA PHE A 228 5.01 -10.49 -10.52
C PHE A 228 4.38 -10.85 -9.18
N ARG A 229 4.62 -12.07 -8.69
CA ARG A 229 4.14 -12.56 -7.39
C ARG A 229 4.46 -11.60 -6.24
N PHE A 230 5.55 -10.85 -6.34
CA PHE A 230 5.91 -9.85 -5.37
C PHE A 230 4.91 -8.68 -5.32
N LEU A 231 4.44 -8.19 -6.47
CA LEU A 231 3.45 -7.10 -6.59
C LEU A 231 2.05 -7.48 -6.10
N THR A 232 1.78 -8.77 -5.88
CA THR A 232 0.49 -9.25 -5.39
C THR A 232 0.43 -9.29 -3.87
N ARG A 233 1.58 -9.22 -3.19
CA ARG A 233 1.63 -9.07 -1.73
C ARG A 233 1.25 -7.63 -1.38
N LEU A 234 0.24 -7.48 -0.53
CA LEU A 234 -0.34 -6.18 -0.19
C LEU A 234 0.72 -5.20 0.36
N THR A 235 1.64 -5.68 1.20
CA THR A 235 2.74 -4.87 1.76
C THR A 235 3.68 -4.35 0.68
N PHE A 236 4.09 -5.22 -0.24
CA PHE A 236 5.01 -4.80 -1.30
C PHE A 236 4.34 -3.87 -2.30
N LYS A 237 3.08 -4.16 -2.67
CA LYS A 237 2.28 -3.27 -3.51
C LYS A 237 2.22 -1.86 -2.92
N SER A 238 1.97 -1.75 -1.61
CA SER A 238 1.98 -0.48 -0.90
C SER A 238 3.33 0.22 -0.95
N LEU A 239 4.43 -0.47 -0.63
CA LEU A 239 5.78 0.09 -0.72
C LEU A 239 6.09 0.59 -2.14
N PHE A 240 5.67 -0.18 -3.14
CA PHE A 240 5.88 0.15 -4.54
C PHE A 240 5.06 1.36 -4.99
N LEU A 241 3.80 1.49 -4.53
CA LEU A 241 3.01 2.70 -4.75
C LEU A 241 3.69 3.93 -4.15
N ILE A 242 4.25 3.81 -2.95
CA ILE A 242 4.91 4.96 -2.34
C ILE A 242 6.16 5.37 -3.13
N PHE A 243 6.96 4.39 -3.55
CA PHE A 243 8.10 4.62 -4.44
C PHE A 243 7.68 5.31 -5.75
N LEU A 244 6.62 4.83 -6.40
CA LEU A 244 6.07 5.44 -7.61
C LEU A 244 5.54 6.86 -7.36
N GLY A 245 4.91 7.13 -6.21
CA GLY A 245 4.46 8.46 -5.82
C GLY A 245 5.61 9.45 -5.68
N CYS A 246 6.73 9.01 -5.06
CA CYS A 246 7.95 9.82 -4.99
C CYS A 246 8.56 10.07 -6.37
N LEU A 247 8.69 9.04 -7.21
CA LEU A 247 9.19 9.19 -8.57
C LEU A 247 8.31 10.11 -9.41
N LEU A 248 6.99 10.01 -9.28
CA LEU A 248 6.02 10.84 -9.99
C LEU A 248 6.19 12.31 -9.63
N SER A 249 6.34 12.62 -8.34
CA SER A 249 6.59 13.99 -7.85
C SER A 249 7.88 14.57 -8.46
N CYS A 250 8.95 13.75 -8.53
CA CYS A 250 10.21 14.15 -9.13
C CYS A 250 10.08 14.40 -10.64
N CYS A 251 9.42 13.49 -11.36
CA CYS A 251 9.23 13.58 -12.81
C CYS A 251 8.37 14.78 -13.21
N LEU A 252 7.25 15.02 -12.51
CA LEU A 252 6.38 16.15 -12.82
C LEU A 252 7.03 17.50 -12.44
N SER A 253 7.85 17.52 -11.39
CA SER A 253 8.63 18.70 -11.02
C SER A 253 9.75 19.01 -12.03
N ALA A 254 10.41 17.97 -12.55
CA ALA A 254 11.52 18.09 -13.50
C ALA A 254 11.04 18.36 -14.94
N ALA A 255 9.97 17.70 -15.37
CA ALA A 255 9.43 17.80 -16.73
C ALA A 255 8.89 19.19 -17.05
N GLY A 256 8.78 20.08 -16.06
CA GLY A 256 8.57 21.51 -16.25
C GLY A 256 7.41 21.77 -17.21
N LEU A 257 6.23 21.22 -16.90
CA LEU A 257 5.00 21.22 -17.70
C LEU A 257 5.04 22.31 -18.77
N PRO A 258 5.12 21.96 -20.07
CA PRO A 258 5.49 22.88 -21.12
C PRO A 258 4.60 24.11 -21.04
N SER A 259 5.25 25.26 -21.16
CA SER A 259 4.64 26.59 -21.19
C SER A 259 3.60 26.77 -22.32
N ALA A 260 3.18 25.70 -23.01
CA ALA A 260 2.18 25.68 -24.06
C ALA A 260 0.74 25.87 -23.56
N LEU A 261 0.45 25.57 -22.28
CA LEU A 261 -0.80 26.01 -21.62
C LEU A 261 -0.70 27.42 -21.03
N ARG A 262 0.45 28.10 -21.20
CA ARG A 262 0.64 29.49 -20.80
C ARG A 262 -0.01 30.40 -21.85
N SER A 263 -1.33 30.39 -21.92
CA SER A 263 -2.05 31.45 -22.62
C SER A 263 -1.90 32.72 -21.77
N SER A 264 -0.96 33.55 -22.19
CA SER A 264 -0.84 35.00 -22.06
C SER A 264 -1.69 35.69 -20.99
N SER A 265 -1.12 35.93 -19.80
CA SER A 265 -1.11 37.26 -19.15
C SER A 265 -0.46 37.20 -17.75
N SER A 266 0.77 37.71 -17.67
CA SER A 266 1.36 38.44 -16.53
C SER A 266 0.99 38.01 -15.09
N SER A 267 1.81 37.14 -14.48
CA SER A 267 2.33 37.32 -13.11
C SER A 267 3.27 36.15 -12.73
N SER A 268 4.39 36.48 -12.10
CA SER A 268 5.49 35.59 -11.67
C SER A 268 5.10 34.52 -10.63
N SER A 269 3.82 34.41 -10.24
CA SER A 269 3.31 33.54 -9.18
C SER A 269 2.96 32.11 -9.62
N SER A 270 2.86 31.84 -10.93
CA SER A 270 2.32 30.57 -11.48
C SER A 270 3.30 29.38 -11.49
N SER A 271 4.59 29.57 -11.19
CA SER A 271 5.56 28.46 -11.09
C SER A 271 5.38 27.65 -9.81
N GLY A 272 5.05 28.30 -8.69
CA GLY A 272 4.83 27.65 -7.40
C GLY A 272 3.64 26.70 -7.40
N LEU A 273 2.53 27.11 -8.03
CA LEU A 273 1.29 26.31 -8.09
C LEU A 273 1.48 24.97 -8.81
N ARG A 274 2.30 24.93 -9.88
CA ARG A 274 2.56 23.68 -10.62
C ARG A 274 3.42 22.71 -9.83
N ALA A 275 4.48 23.21 -9.18
CA ALA A 275 5.30 22.39 -8.29
C ALA A 275 4.49 21.87 -7.09
N ALA A 276 3.62 22.71 -6.53
CA ALA A 276 2.70 22.31 -5.48
C ALA A 276 1.73 21.22 -5.95
N ALA A 277 1.12 21.36 -7.13
CA ALA A 277 0.22 20.34 -7.67
C ALA A 277 0.92 18.99 -7.90
N ALA A 278 2.14 19.00 -8.47
CA ALA A 278 2.96 17.81 -8.63
C ALA A 278 3.30 17.14 -7.29
N ALA A 279 3.66 17.94 -6.29
CA ALA A 279 3.94 17.45 -4.94
C ALA A 279 2.69 16.88 -4.27
N LEU A 280 1.53 17.51 -4.41
CA LEU A 280 0.26 17.03 -3.87
C LEU A 280 -0.18 15.72 -4.51
N LEU A 281 0.00 15.55 -5.82
CA LEU A 281 -0.31 14.29 -6.51
C LEU A 281 0.60 13.16 -6.06
N GLY A 282 1.92 13.41 -5.96
CA GLY A 282 2.86 12.43 -5.43
C GLY A 282 2.59 12.08 -3.96
N LEU A 283 2.25 13.08 -3.15
CA LEU A 283 1.87 12.91 -1.74
C LEU A 283 0.59 12.09 -1.59
N TRP A 284 -0.41 12.32 -2.45
CA TRP A 284 -1.64 11.53 -2.49
C TRP A 284 -1.35 10.05 -2.72
N VAL A 285 -0.56 9.73 -3.75
CA VAL A 285 -0.17 8.34 -4.06
C VAL A 285 0.62 7.72 -2.91
N ALA A 286 1.55 8.48 -2.32
CA ALA A 286 2.33 8.04 -1.17
C ALA A 286 1.46 7.79 0.08
N ALA A 287 0.50 8.67 0.36
CA ALA A 287 -0.43 8.50 1.48
C ALA A 287 -1.33 7.27 1.28
N ALA A 288 -1.80 7.03 0.06
CA ALA A 288 -2.55 5.82 -0.30
C ALA A 288 -1.71 4.55 -0.09
N GLY A 289 -0.44 4.57 -0.51
CA GLY A 289 0.50 3.47 -0.27
C GLY A 289 0.75 3.22 1.22
N ALA A 290 0.96 4.29 2.00
CA ALA A 290 1.18 4.21 3.45
C ALA A 290 -0.04 3.67 4.21
N ALA A 291 -1.25 4.10 3.85
CA ALA A 291 -2.50 3.57 4.39
C ALA A 291 -2.60 2.06 4.15
N GLY A 292 -2.29 1.62 2.93
CA GLY A 292 -2.23 0.19 2.61
C GLY A 292 -1.16 -0.59 3.37
N LEU A 293 0.00 0.03 3.62
CA LEU A 293 1.08 -0.60 4.37
C LEU A 293 0.66 -0.86 5.82
N LEU A 294 -0.03 0.10 6.46
CA LEU A 294 -0.56 -0.05 7.81
C LEU A 294 -1.62 -1.17 7.90
N ILE A 295 -2.54 -1.23 6.92
CA ILE A 295 -3.52 -2.32 6.81
C ILE A 295 -2.81 -3.67 6.68
N GLY A 296 -1.82 -3.76 5.79
CA GLY A 296 -1.03 -4.98 5.58
C GLY A 296 -0.27 -5.40 6.82
N ALA A 297 0.40 -4.45 7.49
CA ALA A 297 1.14 -4.69 8.72
C ALA A 297 0.24 -5.24 9.83
N ARG A 298 -0.93 -4.63 10.06
CA ARG A 298 -1.93 -5.12 11.02
C ARG A 298 -2.34 -6.56 10.71
N LYS A 299 -2.65 -6.88 9.47
CA LYS A 299 -3.05 -8.24 9.07
C LYS A 299 -1.93 -9.25 9.28
N SER A 300 -0.68 -8.89 8.97
CA SER A 300 0.47 -9.76 9.27
C SER A 300 0.68 -9.97 10.76
N LEU A 301 0.47 -8.95 11.60
CA LEU A 301 0.58 -9.07 13.06
C LEU A 301 -0.53 -9.97 13.63
N ARG A 302 -1.77 -9.85 13.14
CA ARG A 302 -2.88 -10.74 13.54
C ARG A 302 -2.60 -12.18 13.15
N LEU A 303 -2.07 -12.40 11.95
CA LEU A 303 -1.67 -13.73 11.47
C LEU A 303 -0.57 -14.34 12.35
N GLU A 304 0.43 -13.54 12.72
CA GLU A 304 1.52 -13.98 13.60
C GLU A 304 1.04 -14.28 15.03
N ARG A 305 0.06 -13.52 15.55
CA ARG A 305 -0.59 -13.86 16.84
C ARG A 305 -1.35 -15.17 16.77
N LEU A 306 -2.09 -15.41 15.69
CA LEU A 306 -2.76 -16.69 15.46
C LEU A 306 -1.74 -17.82 15.42
N ARG A 307 -0.64 -17.64 14.69
CA ARG A 307 0.46 -18.62 14.63
C ARG A 307 0.96 -18.98 16.03
N ARG A 308 1.24 -17.97 16.86
CA ARG A 308 1.69 -18.19 18.25
C ARG A 308 0.62 -18.86 19.11
N ALA A 309 -0.65 -18.54 18.92
CA ALA A 309 -1.76 -19.20 19.61
C ALA A 309 -1.87 -20.68 19.24
N LEU A 310 -1.73 -21.02 17.96
CA LEU A 310 -1.69 -22.41 17.48
C LEU A 310 -0.49 -23.16 18.05
N LEU A 311 0.68 -22.54 18.09
CA LEU A 311 1.86 -23.15 18.73
C LEU A 311 1.67 -23.30 20.25
N ALA A 312 0.97 -22.38 20.90
CA ALA A 312 0.67 -22.45 22.32
C ALA A 312 -0.42 -23.49 22.66
N SER A 313 -1.41 -23.70 21.80
CA SER A 313 -2.40 -24.79 21.97
C SER A 313 -1.77 -26.16 21.75
N SER A 314 -0.68 -26.23 20.97
CA SER A 314 0.11 -27.46 20.77
C SER A 314 1.09 -27.80 21.91
N LYS A 315 1.06 -27.06 23.05
CA LYS A 315 1.96 -27.21 24.21
C LYS A 315 2.20 -28.68 24.56
N GLY A 316 3.41 -29.18 24.29
CA GLY A 316 3.84 -30.55 24.53
C GLY A 316 4.21 -31.34 23.26
N ARG A 317 3.82 -30.85 22.08
CA ARG A 317 4.04 -31.56 20.81
C ARG A 317 4.97 -30.85 19.82
N TRP A 318 5.39 -29.61 20.14
CA TRP A 318 6.39 -28.86 19.37
C TRP A 318 7.78 -29.08 19.97
N PRO A 319 8.56 -30.07 19.51
CA PRO A 319 9.95 -30.16 19.96
C PRO A 319 10.67 -28.89 19.52
N ALA A 320 11.38 -28.24 20.46
CA ALA A 320 12.35 -27.21 20.12
C ALA A 320 13.41 -27.87 19.23
N ALA A 321 13.23 -27.74 17.91
CA ALA A 321 13.91 -28.61 16.96
C ALA A 321 15.39 -28.25 16.83
N ALA A 322 16.24 -28.95 17.58
CA ALA A 322 17.66 -29.08 17.26
C ALA A 322 17.85 -30.40 16.49
N GLY A 323 17.90 -30.31 15.15
CA GLY A 323 18.21 -31.44 14.27
C GLY A 323 17.06 -31.94 13.39
N ALA A 324 17.39 -32.66 12.32
CA ALA A 324 16.46 -33.09 11.27
C ALA A 324 15.33 -34.00 11.77
N ALA A 325 15.60 -34.87 12.75
CA ALA A 325 14.58 -35.74 13.34
C ALA A 325 13.54 -34.94 14.15
N ALA A 326 13.98 -33.92 14.90
CA ALA A 326 13.09 -33.05 15.65
C ALA A 326 12.28 -32.15 14.71
N ALA A 327 12.85 -31.72 13.58
CA ALA A 327 12.12 -30.99 12.54
C ALA A 327 11.02 -31.83 11.89
N ALA A 328 11.26 -33.13 11.63
CA ALA A 328 10.24 -34.04 11.10
C ALA A 328 9.12 -34.30 12.12
N ALA A 329 9.46 -34.49 13.40
CA ALA A 329 8.47 -34.64 14.48
C ALA A 329 7.66 -33.37 14.71
N ALA A 330 8.29 -32.19 14.61
CA ALA A 330 7.59 -30.92 14.56
C ALA A 330 6.63 -30.90 13.36
N ALA A 331 7.11 -31.07 12.12
CA ALA A 331 6.23 -31.06 10.94
C ALA A 331 4.98 -31.96 11.08
N ALA A 332 5.16 -33.18 11.62
CA ALA A 332 4.05 -34.10 11.90
C ALA A 332 3.05 -33.58 12.94
N ALA A 333 3.49 -32.87 13.98
CA ALA A 333 2.60 -32.27 14.97
C ALA A 333 1.87 -31.01 14.44
N ALA A 334 2.41 -30.29 13.44
CA ALA A 334 1.71 -29.13 12.83
C ALA A 334 0.67 -29.58 11.83
N ALA A 335 0.89 -30.76 11.24
CA ALA A 335 -0.08 -31.40 10.39
C ALA A 335 -1.35 -31.81 11.15
N GLU A 336 -1.32 -31.96 12.47
CA GLU A 336 -2.47 -32.44 13.23
C GLU A 336 -3.62 -31.42 13.30
N PRO A 337 -3.41 -30.13 13.67
CA PRO A 337 -4.42 -29.10 13.51
C PRO A 337 -4.92 -28.98 12.07
N PHE A 338 -4.04 -29.17 11.08
CA PHE A 338 -4.45 -29.14 9.68
C PHE A 338 -5.45 -30.27 9.35
N ARG A 339 -5.09 -31.51 9.69
CA ARG A 339 -5.90 -32.71 9.41
C ARG A 339 -7.23 -32.73 10.16
N GLN A 340 -7.29 -32.10 11.34
CA GLN A 340 -8.53 -32.00 12.11
C GLN A 340 -9.56 -31.06 11.46
N TYR A 341 -9.11 -30.02 10.75
CA TYR A 341 -9.99 -28.99 10.19
C TYR A 341 -10.20 -29.10 8.68
N ALA A 342 -9.28 -29.75 7.94
CA ALA A 342 -9.41 -30.02 6.50
C ALA A 342 -10.36 -31.20 6.23
N LEU A 343 -11.64 -31.06 6.61
CA LEU A 343 -12.63 -32.14 6.59
C LEU A 343 -13.37 -32.24 5.26
N THR A 344 -13.55 -31.13 4.55
CA THR A 344 -14.38 -31.10 3.33
C THR A 344 -13.72 -31.74 2.12
N ASP A 345 -12.44 -31.43 1.87
CA ASP A 345 -11.64 -32.04 0.80
C ASP A 345 -10.15 -32.06 1.17
N PRO A 346 -9.64 -33.17 1.77
CA PRO A 346 -8.24 -33.26 2.17
C PRO A 346 -7.28 -33.22 0.97
N ALA A 347 -7.75 -33.47 -0.26
CA ALA A 347 -6.94 -33.39 -1.46
C ALA A 347 -6.78 -31.95 -1.99
N HIS A 348 -7.79 -31.09 -1.79
CA HIS A 348 -7.69 -29.66 -2.14
C HIS A 348 -6.91 -28.83 -1.12
N GLY A 349 -6.93 -29.26 0.15
CA GLY A 349 -6.33 -28.55 1.26
C GLY A 349 -7.36 -27.76 2.09
N LEU A 350 -6.87 -27.01 3.07
CA LEU A 350 -7.68 -26.29 4.05
C LEU A 350 -8.39 -25.10 3.39
N GLN A 351 -9.73 -25.10 3.44
CA GLN A 351 -10.56 -24.05 2.87
C GLN A 351 -10.62 -22.80 3.76
N LEU A 352 -11.09 -21.69 3.18
CA LEU A 352 -11.25 -20.39 3.86
C LEU A 352 -12.08 -20.50 5.16
N GLU A 353 -13.24 -21.14 5.10
CA GLU A 353 -14.13 -21.28 6.26
C GLU A 353 -13.52 -22.18 7.34
N GLU A 354 -12.84 -23.26 6.94
CA GLU A 354 -12.16 -24.19 7.85
C GLU A 354 -10.99 -23.52 8.56
N PHE A 355 -10.21 -22.71 7.85
CA PHE A 355 -9.14 -21.91 8.45
C PHE A 355 -9.69 -20.87 9.45
N ASN A 356 -10.83 -20.24 9.16
CA ASN A 356 -11.44 -19.29 10.10
C ASN A 356 -11.95 -19.98 11.36
N ARG A 357 -12.50 -21.20 11.23
CA ARG A 357 -12.90 -22.04 12.38
C ARG A 357 -11.69 -22.44 13.22
N LEU A 358 -10.63 -22.93 12.59
CA LEU A 358 -9.36 -23.24 13.24
C LEU A 358 -8.82 -22.02 14.01
N ALA A 359 -8.88 -20.83 13.41
CA ALA A 359 -8.42 -19.60 14.04
C ALA A 359 -9.27 -19.23 15.27
N ALA A 360 -10.59 -19.34 15.16
CA ALA A 360 -11.50 -19.12 16.27
C ALA A 360 -11.22 -20.11 17.42
N ASP A 361 -11.11 -21.41 17.12
CA ASP A 361 -10.93 -22.44 18.14
C ASP A 361 -9.56 -22.32 18.83
N ALA A 362 -8.49 -22.07 18.08
CA ALA A 362 -7.15 -21.89 18.64
C ALA A 362 -7.01 -20.63 19.52
N THR A 363 -7.86 -19.62 19.31
CA THR A 363 -7.82 -18.35 20.03
C THR A 363 -9.00 -18.15 20.96
N ALA A 364 -9.80 -19.19 21.22
CA ALA A 364 -11.04 -19.10 22.00
C ALA A 364 -11.98 -17.96 21.53
N GLY A 365 -12.09 -17.80 20.21
CA GLY A 365 -12.94 -16.81 19.54
C GLY A 365 -12.36 -15.40 19.44
N GLN A 366 -11.15 -15.15 19.97
CA GLN A 366 -10.56 -13.79 19.99
C GLN A 366 -10.16 -13.31 18.59
N ILE A 367 -9.72 -14.22 17.71
CA ILE A 367 -9.32 -13.88 16.34
C ILE A 367 -10.29 -14.54 15.36
N GLN A 368 -11.11 -13.71 14.73
CA GLN A 368 -11.87 -14.06 13.54
C GLN A 368 -11.50 -13.11 12.40
N PHE A 369 -11.37 -13.66 11.20
CA PHE A 369 -11.10 -12.90 9.99
C PHE A 369 -12.40 -12.71 9.20
N ASP A 370 -12.56 -11.52 8.62
CA ASP A 370 -13.62 -11.26 7.65
C ASP A 370 -13.25 -11.86 6.27
N ILE A 371 -14.24 -12.13 5.43
CA ILE A 371 -14.07 -12.76 4.11
C ILE A 371 -13.04 -12.02 3.26
N THR A 372 -13.02 -10.68 3.32
CA THR A 372 -12.02 -9.88 2.59
C THR A 372 -10.60 -10.04 3.13
N ASP A 373 -10.46 -10.26 4.44
CA ASP A 373 -9.18 -10.44 5.11
C ASP A 373 -8.62 -11.82 4.84
N LEU A 374 -9.48 -12.83 4.88
CA LEU A 374 -9.17 -14.20 4.51
C LEU A 374 -8.61 -14.28 3.09
N GLY A 375 -9.17 -13.55 2.13
CA GLY A 375 -8.61 -13.48 0.77
C GLY A 375 -7.17 -12.94 0.73
N VAL A 376 -6.84 -11.97 1.59
CA VAL A 376 -5.47 -11.44 1.70
C VAL A 376 -4.53 -12.44 2.39
N VAL A 377 -5.00 -13.09 3.45
CA VAL A 377 -4.24 -14.12 4.19
C VAL A 377 -3.95 -15.31 3.28
N PHE A 378 -4.94 -15.82 2.57
CA PHE A 378 -4.76 -16.92 1.63
C PHE A 378 -3.85 -16.53 0.48
N ASN A 379 -3.95 -15.33 -0.07
CA ASN A 379 -2.99 -14.88 -1.08
C ASN A 379 -1.54 -14.75 -0.54
N ALA A 380 -1.35 -14.66 0.78
CA ALA A 380 -0.04 -14.69 1.41
C ALA A 380 0.46 -16.12 1.70
N LEU A 381 -0.43 -17.04 2.09
CA LEU A 381 -0.13 -18.41 2.49
C LEU A 381 -0.16 -19.43 1.34
N ASP A 382 -1.08 -19.28 0.38
CA ASP A 382 -1.27 -20.17 -0.75
C ASP A 382 -0.24 -19.87 -1.84
N GLU A 383 0.69 -20.80 -2.05
CA GLU A 383 1.72 -20.64 -3.07
C GLU A 383 1.15 -20.84 -4.48
N HIS A 384 0.09 -21.62 -4.61
CA HIS A 384 -0.41 -22.09 -5.89
C HIS A 384 -1.68 -21.37 -6.37
N GLN A 385 -2.23 -20.43 -5.58
CA GLN A 385 -3.47 -19.69 -5.87
C GLN A 385 -4.67 -20.60 -6.13
N LYS A 386 -4.71 -21.75 -5.46
CA LYS A 386 -5.83 -22.70 -5.51
C LYS A 386 -7.01 -22.27 -4.64
N SER A 387 -6.87 -21.20 -3.86
CA SER A 387 -7.86 -20.75 -2.85
C SER A 387 -8.00 -21.74 -1.68
N ALA A 388 -6.98 -22.58 -1.48
CA ALA A 388 -6.89 -23.57 -0.42
C ALA A 388 -5.42 -23.67 0.01
N ILE A 389 -5.17 -23.90 1.30
CA ILE A 389 -3.81 -24.01 1.84
C ILE A 389 -3.45 -25.49 1.92
N ASN A 390 -2.32 -25.89 1.36
CA ASN A 390 -1.85 -27.27 1.46
C ASN A 390 -1.21 -27.56 2.82
N GLU A 391 -1.18 -28.83 3.24
CA GLU A 391 -0.53 -29.26 4.50
C GLU A 391 0.93 -28.80 4.58
N ARG A 392 1.66 -28.87 3.46
CA ARG A 392 3.03 -28.39 3.35
C ARG A 392 3.14 -26.88 3.57
N GLU A 393 2.31 -26.08 2.92
CA GLU A 393 2.33 -24.61 3.05
C GLU A 393 1.96 -24.17 4.47
N PHE A 394 0.99 -24.86 5.08
CA PHE A 394 0.57 -24.63 6.45
C PHE A 394 1.67 -24.96 7.48
N THR A 395 2.30 -26.14 7.33
CA THR A 395 3.40 -26.58 8.21
C THR A 395 4.64 -25.69 8.07
N GLU A 396 4.96 -25.27 6.84
CA GLU A 396 6.05 -24.31 6.56
C GLU A 396 5.78 -22.95 7.19
N TRP A 397 4.54 -22.43 7.07
CA TRP A 397 4.14 -21.19 7.74
C TRP A 397 4.23 -21.30 9.27
N LEU A 398 3.81 -22.42 9.86
CA LEU A 398 3.91 -22.65 11.30
C LEU A 398 5.35 -22.78 11.79
N ALA A 399 6.23 -23.43 11.02
CA ALA A 399 7.67 -23.50 11.28
C ALA A 399 8.33 -22.11 11.21
N GLY A 400 7.81 -21.25 10.32
CA GLY A 400 8.24 -19.87 10.14
C GLY A 400 9.48 -19.74 9.27
N PRO A 401 10.08 -18.54 9.23
CA PRO A 401 11.35 -18.35 8.55
C PRO A 401 12.38 -19.29 9.19
N LEU A 402 12.90 -20.25 8.40
CA LEU A 402 14.10 -21.00 8.76
C LEU A 402 15.20 -19.95 8.96
N ARG A 403 15.57 -19.70 10.23
CA ARG A 403 16.63 -18.76 10.59
C ARG A 403 17.99 -19.29 10.21
#